data_AF-A0A0G0PNJ1-F1
#
_entry.id   AF-A0A0G0PNJ1-F1
#
_cell.length_a   1.000
_cell.length_b   1.000
_cell.length_c   1.000
_cell.angle_alpha   90.00
_cell.angle_beta   90.00
_cell.angle_gamma   90.00
#
_symmetry.space_group_name_H-M   'P 1'
#
loop_
_entity.id
_entity.type
_entity.pdbx_description
1 polymer ?
#
loop_
_entity_poly.entity_id
_entity_poly.type
_entity_poly.pdbx_seq_one_letter_code
_entity_poly.pdbx_strand_id
1 'polypeptide(L)' 'MTPTDPQFLYMILVLPSLFGLTLVGDGLNKIMHEESGGIISIVFGIIFIAVVIFAYIFFSNYLTQQVPV' A
#
# COMPACT_ATOMS: atom_id res chain seq x y z
N MET A 1 -9.47 22.36 -3.45
CA MET A 1 -9.28 20.94 -3.12
C MET A 1 -9.10 20.86 -1.63
N THR A 2 -10.13 20.42 -0.92
CA THR A 2 -10.10 20.32 0.54
C THR A 2 -9.35 19.03 0.93
N PRO A 3 -8.48 19.03 1.94
CA PRO A 3 -7.72 17.84 2.36
C PRO A 3 -8.58 16.65 2.81
N THR A 4 -9.89 16.88 3.00
CA THR A 4 -10.91 15.89 3.34
C THR A 4 -11.48 15.16 2.13
N ASP A 5 -11.21 15.64 0.91
CA ASP A 5 -11.66 14.94 -0.29
C ASP A 5 -10.93 13.58 -0.38
N PRO A 6 -11.64 12.46 -0.61
CA PRO A 6 -11.07 11.13 -0.80
C PRO A 6 -9.90 11.10 -1.82
N GLN A 7 -9.88 12.09 -2.72
CA GLN A 7 -8.83 12.32 -3.70
C GLN A 7 -7.43 12.53 -3.09
N PHE A 8 -7.33 13.20 -1.94
CA PHE A 8 -6.05 13.37 -1.24
C PHE A 8 -5.52 12.04 -0.70
N LEU A 9 -6.43 11.18 -0.23
CA LEU A 9 -6.11 9.85 0.24
C LEU A 9 -5.55 8.97 -0.88
N TYR A 10 -6.19 9.01 -2.05
CA TYR A 10 -5.71 8.29 -3.23
C TYR A 10 -4.35 8.82 -3.71
N MET A 11 -4.12 10.14 -3.66
CA MET A 11 -2.81 10.72 -4.03
C MET A 11 -1.67 10.24 -3.13
N ILE A 12 -1.87 10.18 -1.81
CA ILE A 12 -0.83 9.73 -0.87
C ILE A 12 -0.63 8.23 -0.93
N LEU A 13 -1.70 7.43 -1.05
CA LEU A 13 -1.60 5.98 -0.97
C LEU A 13 -1.16 5.31 -2.28
N VAL A 14 -1.19 6.03 -3.41
CA VAL A 14 -0.67 5.53 -4.70
C VAL A 14 0.81 5.15 -4.60
N LEU A 15 1.65 6.03 -4.04
CA LEU A 15 3.10 5.79 -3.99
C LEU A 15 3.46 4.56 -3.13
N PRO A 16 2.95 4.42 -1.88
CA PRO A 16 3.09 3.20 -1.10
C PRO A 16 2.55 1.96 -1.82
N SER A 17 1.40 2.05 -2.49
CA SER A 17 0.82 0.90 -3.21
C SER A 17 1.75 0.41 -4.32
N LEU A 18 2.31 1.34 -5.10
CA LEU A 18 3.26 1.02 -6.17
C LEU A 18 4.54 0.41 -5.59
N PHE A 19 5.04 0.95 -4.48
CA PHE A 19 6.21 0.38 -3.80
C PHE A 19 5.95 -1.06 -3.32
N GLY A 20 4.81 -1.31 -2.68
CA GLY A 20 4.42 -2.66 -2.26
C GLY A 20 4.32 -3.62 -3.44
N LEU A 21 3.74 -3.18 -4.55
CA LEU A 21 3.65 -3.96 -5.78
C LEU A 21 5.03 -4.23 -6.40
N THR A 22 5.95 -3.27 -6.38
CA THR A 22 7.32 -3.44 -6.85
C THR A 22 8.07 -4.49 -6.01
N LEU A 23 7.89 -4.52 -4.68
CA LEU A 23 8.50 -5.54 -3.81
C LEU A 23 7.97 -6.94 -4.10
N VAL A 24 6.66 -7.07 -4.37
CA VAL A 24 6.07 -8.34 -4.80
C VAL A 24 6.64 -8.76 -6.17
N GLY A 25 6.75 -7.82 -7.12
CA GLY A 25 7.34 -8.07 -8.43
C GLY A 25 8.81 -8.47 -8.38
N ASP A 26 9.60 -7.80 -7.55
CA ASP A 26 11.00 -8.13 -7.28
C ASP A 26 11.13 -9.51 -6.62
N GLY A 27 10.24 -9.82 -5.66
CA GLY A 27 10.19 -11.14 -5.03
C GLY A 27 9.83 -12.25 -6.00
N LEU A 28 8.86 -12.03 -6.89
CA LEU A 28 8.51 -12.96 -7.97
C LEU A 28 9.69 -13.16 -8.92
N ASN A 29 10.36 -12.07 -9.33
CA ASN A 29 11.52 -12.14 -10.22
C ASN A 29 12.66 -12.97 -9.62
N LYS A 30 12.95 -12.76 -8.33
CA LYS A 30 13.96 -13.53 -7.58
C LYS A 30 13.60 -15.00 -7.44
N ILE A 31 12.33 -15.33 -7.18
CA ILE A 31 11.87 -16.73 -7.16
C ILE A 31 12.06 -17.40 -8.52
N MET A 32 11.73 -16.70 -9.61
CA MET A 32 11.89 -17.23 -10.97
C MET A 32 13.34 -17.47 -11.36
N HIS A 33 14.28 -16.67 -10.85
CA HIS A 33 15.72 -16.83 -11.10
C HIS A 33 16.43 -17.72 -10.08
N GLU A 34 15.69 -18.46 -9.23
CA GLU A 34 16.22 -19.28 -8.12
C GLU A 34 17.16 -18.50 -7.18
N GLU A 35 16.99 -17.18 -7.09
CA GLU A 35 17.77 -16.33 -6.19
C GLU A 35 17.29 -16.50 -4.75
N SER A 36 18.24 -16.78 -3.87
CA SER A 36 17.98 -16.84 -2.43
C SER A 36 17.49 -15.46 -1.93
N GLY A 37 16.26 -15.43 -1.40
CA GLY A 37 15.63 -14.22 -0.86
C GLY A 37 14.35 -13.74 -1.55
N GLY A 38 13.93 -14.36 -2.66
CA GLY A 38 12.68 -13.97 -3.34
C GLY A 38 11.43 -14.12 -2.46
N ILE A 39 11.37 -15.19 -1.65
CA ILE A 39 10.28 -15.41 -0.68
C ILE A 39 10.21 -14.27 0.35
N ILE A 40 11.37 -13.75 0.78
CA ILE A 40 11.43 -12.65 1.76
C ILE A 40 10.89 -11.37 1.11
N SER A 41 11.31 -11.03 -0.11
CA SER A 41 10.75 -9.87 -0.84
C SER A 41 9.23 -9.97 -1.00
N ILE A 42 8.68 -11.15 -1.34
CA ILE A 42 7.22 -11.34 -1.46
C ILE A 42 6.52 -11.14 -0.12
N VAL A 43 7.04 -11.75 0.96
CA VAL A 43 6.42 -11.63 2.30
C VAL A 43 6.41 -10.17 2.75
N PHE A 44 7.52 -9.45 2.59
CA PHE A 44 7.58 -8.02 2.89
C PHE A 44 6.64 -7.20 2.00
N GLY A 45 6.55 -7.51 0.70
CA GLY A 45 5.62 -6.85 -0.22
C GLY A 45 4.16 -7.06 0.18
N ILE A 46 3.77 -8.28 0.55
CA ILE A 46 2.40 -8.59 1.01
C ILE A 46 2.09 -7.89 2.33
N ILE A 47 3.01 -7.92 3.31
CA ILE A 47 2.85 -7.19 4.57
C ILE A 47 2.69 -5.69 4.31
N PHE A 48 3.49 -5.13 3.40
CA PHE A 48 3.42 -3.73 3.04
C PHE A 48 2.07 -3.36 2.43
N ILE A 49 1.57 -4.17 1.49
CA ILE A 49 0.23 -3.99 0.90
C ILE A 49 -0.87 -4.07 1.98
N ALA A 50 -0.76 -5.01 2.92
CA ALA A 50 -1.71 -5.13 4.03
C ALA A 50 -1.74 -3.86 4.91
N VAL A 51 -0.57 -3.27 5.18
CA VAL A 51 -0.46 -1.98 5.91
C VAL A 51 -1.09 -0.83 5.11
N VAL A 52 -0.89 -0.79 3.78
CA VAL A 52 -1.51 0.23 2.92
C VAL A 52 -3.03 0.12 2.92
N ILE A 53 -3.57 -1.10 2.83
CA ILE A 53 -5.02 -1.35 2.94
C ILE A 53 -5.54 -0.92 4.32
N PHE A 54 -4.82 -1.26 5.39
CA PHE A 54 -5.18 -0.83 6.74
C PHE A 54 -5.18 0.70 6.86
N ALA A 55 -4.16 1.38 6.34
CA ALA A 55 -4.09 2.83 6.33
C ALA A 55 -5.25 3.44 5.54
N TYR A 56 -5.59 2.90 4.37
CA TYR A 56 -6.76 3.33 3.60
C TYR A 56 -8.05 3.28 4.43
N ILE A 57 -8.31 2.13 5.07
CA ILE A 57 -9.51 1.96 5.90
C ILE A 57 -9.48 2.91 7.10
N PHE A 58 -8.34 3.03 7.78
CA PHE A 58 -8.18 3.90 8.95
C PHE A 58 -8.45 5.37 8.60
N PHE A 59 -7.74 5.89 7.60
CA PHE A 59 -7.87 7.28 7.19
C PHE A 59 -9.23 7.56 6.56
N SER A 60 -9.80 6.64 5.76
CA SER A 60 -11.15 6.82 5.21
C SER A 60 -12.18 6.95 6.33
N ASN A 61 -12.14 6.10 7.36
CA ASN A 61 -13.09 6.21 8.48
C ASN A 61 -12.85 7.48 9.30
N TYR A 62 -11.59 7.83 9.57
CA TYR A 62 -11.24 8.96 10.43
C TYR A 62 -11.50 10.32 9.76
N LEU A 63 -11.18 10.46 8.46
CA LEU A 63 -11.42 11.69 7.70
C LEU A 63 -12.92 11.91 7.42
N THR A 64 -13.68 10.84 7.14
CA THR A 64 -15.14 10.95 6.96
C THR A 64 -15.85 11.38 8.25
N GLN A 65 -15.33 11.02 9.43
CA GLN A 65 -15.92 11.38 10.71
C GLN A 65 -15.75 12.86 11.11
N GLN A 66 -14.82 13.60 10.47
CA GLN A 66 -14.57 15.02 10.77
C GLN A 66 -15.37 15.99 9.91
N VAL A 67 -16.28 15.51 9.05
CA VAL A 67 -17.21 16.36 8.29
C VAL A 67 -18.57 16.31 8.98
N PRO A 68 -18.89 17.24 9.91
CA PRO A 68 -20.24 17.36 10.44
C PRO A 68 -21.14 17.88 9.31
N VAL A 69 -22.19 17.10 9.01
CA VAL A 69 -23.30 17.51 8.13
C VAL A 69 -24.05 18.67 8.75
#